data_AF-A0A0L6VWE6-F1
#
_entry.id   AF-A0A0L6VWE6-F1
#
_cell.length_a   1.000
_cell.length_b   1.000
_cell.length_c   1.000
_cell.angle_alpha   90.00
_cell.angle_beta   90.00
_cell.angle_gamma   90.00
#
_symmetry.space_group_name_H-M   'P 1'
#
loop_
_entity.id
_entity.type
_entity.pdbx_description
1 polymer ?
#
loop_
_entity_poly.entity_id
_entity_poly.type
_entity_poly.pdbx_seq_one_letter_code
_entity_poly.pdbx_strand_id
1 'polypeptide(L)'
;MPIKPEHLAALMREVEQEDPIDFADLPFPEDDLRELVANHLCEMAASMENFSSEDRLMTLLAVSAKLVLENLVLHVQLLRRHGIPAGDNVEALLSRLRNKK
;
A
#
# COMPACT_ATOMS: atom_id res chain seq x y z
N MET A 1 13.28 18.60 5.66
CA MET A 1 14.28 17.55 5.93
C MET A 1 13.94 16.35 5.06
N PRO A 2 14.92 15.74 4.38
CA PRO A 2 14.66 14.54 3.59
C PRO A 2 14.23 13.41 4.53
N ILE A 3 13.20 12.67 4.13
CA ILE A 3 12.76 11.45 4.82
C ILE A 3 13.87 10.42 4.63
N LYS A 4 14.40 9.87 5.73
CA LYS A 4 15.40 8.82 5.66
C LYS A 4 14.73 7.45 5.52
N PRO A 5 15.26 6.55 4.65
CA PRO A 5 14.70 5.21 4.48
C PRO A 5 14.60 4.44 5.79
N GLU A 6 15.63 4.50 6.63
CA GLU A 6 15.66 3.85 7.95
C GLU A 6 14.50 4.26 8.87
N HIS A 7 14.13 5.55 8.86
CA HIS A 7 13.00 6.05 9.65
C HIS A 7 11.66 5.63 9.06
N LEU A 8 11.54 5.61 7.73
CA LEU A 8 10.33 5.17 7.06
C LEU A 8 10.08 3.67 7.26
N ALA A 9 11.12 2.84 7.16
CA ALA A 9 11.03 1.41 7.43
C ALA A 9 10.66 1.12 8.90
N ALA A 10 11.20 1.87 9.86
CA ALA A 10 10.81 1.76 11.25
C ALA A 10 9.33 2.11 11.47
N LEU A 11 8.86 3.21 10.86
CA LEU A 11 7.46 3.61 10.93
C LEU A 11 6.51 2.58 10.28
N MET A 12 6.92 1.97 9.15
CA MET A 12 6.17 0.88 8.53
C MET A 12 5.97 -0.28 9.51
N ARG A 13 7.01 -0.70 10.25
CA ARG A 13 6.90 -1.74 11.28
C ARG A 13 5.94 -1.36 12.39
N GLU A 14 5.92 -0.09 12.81
CA GLU A 14 4.98 0.39 13.84
C GLU A 14 3.53 0.28 13.37
N VAL A 15 3.24 0.71 12.14
CA VAL A 15 1.90 0.62 11.55
C VAL A 15 1.47 -0.84 11.37
N GLU A 16 2.39 -1.72 10.97
CA GLU A 16 2.15 -3.16 10.82
C GLU A 16 1.81 -3.86 12.15
N GLN A 17 2.09 -3.27 13.32
CA GLN A 17 1.63 -3.85 14.59
C GLN A 17 0.11 -3.77 14.75
N GLU A 18 -0.52 -2.74 14.17
CA GLU A 18 -1.98 -2.57 14.18
C GLU A 18 -2.66 -3.32 13.04
N ASP A 19 -1.99 -3.43 11.89
CA ASP A 19 -2.47 -4.14 10.69
C ASP A 19 -1.35 -5.00 10.07
N PRO A 20 -1.16 -6.24 10.56
CA PRO A 20 -0.06 -7.10 10.10
C PRO A 20 -0.18 -7.48 8.63
N ILE A 21 0.92 -7.34 7.90
CA ILE A 21 1.02 -7.84 6.51
C ILE A 21 1.28 -9.34 6.54
N ASP A 22 0.47 -10.09 5.80
CA ASP A 22 0.75 -11.50 5.50
C ASP A 22 1.73 -11.58 4.31
N PHE A 23 3.01 -11.83 4.63
CA PHE A 23 4.05 -12.04 3.61
C PHE A 23 3.97 -13.42 2.96
N ALA A 24 3.06 -14.30 3.39
CA ALA A 24 2.98 -15.69 2.98
C ALA A 24 4.36 -16.39 3.05
N ASP A 25 4.59 -17.40 2.20
CA ASP A 25 5.88 -18.10 2.09
C ASP A 25 6.79 -17.46 1.03
N LEU A 26 6.83 -16.12 0.97
CA LEU A 26 7.71 -15.44 0.03
C LEU A 26 9.19 -15.78 0.31
N PRO A 27 10.01 -16.05 -0.71
CA PRO A 27 11.40 -16.46 -0.54
C PRO A 27 12.33 -15.25 -0.29
N PHE A 28 11.86 -14.24 0.45
CA PHE A 28 12.56 -12.99 0.71
C PHE A 28 12.45 -12.63 2.19
N PRO A 29 13.52 -12.09 2.83
CA PRO A 29 13.42 -11.58 4.18
C PRO A 29 12.47 -10.37 4.23
N GLU A 30 11.53 -10.36 5.18
CA GLU A 30 10.55 -9.28 5.31
C GLU A 30 11.21 -7.92 5.55
N ASP A 31 12.28 -7.90 6.34
CA ASP A 31 13.03 -6.68 6.64
C ASP A 31 13.69 -6.10 5.39
N ASP A 32 14.26 -6.94 4.53
CA ASP A 32 14.83 -6.52 3.25
C ASP A 32 13.75 -5.95 2.33
N LEU A 33 12.53 -6.52 2.34
CA LEU A 33 11.39 -5.99 1.59
C LEU A 33 10.97 -4.60 2.10
N ARG A 34 10.89 -4.41 3.42
CA ARG A 34 10.57 -3.10 4.03
C ARG A 34 11.61 -2.06 3.66
N GLU A 35 12.90 -2.40 3.75
CA GLU A 35 14.00 -1.51 3.38
C GLU A 35 13.96 -1.15 1.88
N LEU A 36 13.73 -2.14 1.02
CA LEU A 36 13.60 -1.91 -0.42
C LEU A 36 12.49 -0.90 -0.74
N VAL A 37 11.31 -1.08 -0.15
CA VAL A 37 10.17 -0.18 -0.35
C VAL A 37 10.44 1.20 0.23
N ALA A 38 11.03 1.28 1.43
CA ALA A 38 11.37 2.55 2.06
C ALA A 38 12.39 3.36 1.23
N ASN A 39 13.42 2.70 0.70
CA ASN A 39 14.39 3.32 -0.20
C ASN A 39 13.70 3.88 -1.45
N HIS A 40 12.86 3.08 -2.10
CA HIS A 40 12.14 3.50 -3.29
C HIS A 40 11.24 4.73 -3.04
N LEU A 41 10.49 4.75 -1.93
CA LEU A 41 9.64 5.88 -1.58
C LEU A 41 10.44 7.13 -1.24
N CYS A 42 11.61 7.00 -0.61
CA CYS A 42 12.51 8.12 -0.35
C CYS A 42 13.08 8.70 -1.65
N GLU A 43 13.46 7.87 -2.62
CA GLU A 43 13.89 8.32 -3.95
C GLU A 43 12.76 9.07 -4.69
N MET A 44 11.53 8.54 -4.64
CA MET A 44 10.36 9.23 -5.17
C MET A 44 10.15 10.59 -4.48
N ALA A 45 10.25 10.63 -3.15
CA ALA A 45 10.09 11.87 -2.39
C ALA A 45 11.17 12.91 -2.74
N ALA A 46 12.41 12.48 -2.97
CA ALA A 46 13.50 13.34 -3.42
C ALA A 46 13.26 13.87 -4.84
N SER A 47 12.69 13.05 -5.73
CA SER A 47 12.35 13.49 -7.10
C SER A 47 11.30 14.62 -7.15
N MET A 48 10.52 14.77 -6.07
CA MET A 48 9.50 15.80 -5.89
C MET A 48 10.02 17.05 -5.15
N GLU A 49 11.34 17.23 -4.98
CA GLU A 49 11.89 18.37 -4.22
C GLU A 49 11.43 19.74 -4.73
N ASN A 50 11.25 19.89 -6.04
CA ASN A 50 10.80 21.12 -6.69
C ASN A 50 9.28 21.33 -6.65
N PHE A 51 8.51 20.39 -6.11
CA PHE A 51 7.06 20.49 -6.02
C PHE A 51 6.69 21.36 -4.83
N SER A 52 5.58 22.08 -4.95
CA SER A 52 4.95 22.73 -3.81
C SER A 52 4.57 21.68 -2.75
N SER A 53 4.40 22.11 -1.50
CA SER A 53 3.96 21.20 -0.43
C SER A 53 2.61 20.56 -0.74
N GLU A 54 1.71 21.30 -1.39
CA GLU A 54 0.38 20.82 -1.80
C GLU A 54 0.48 19.79 -2.92
N ASP A 55 1.27 20.07 -3.97
CA ASP A 55 1.46 19.13 -5.08
C ASP A 55 2.13 17.84 -4.60
N ARG A 56 3.09 17.94 -3.68
CA ARG A 56 3.78 16.79 -3.09
C ARG A 56 2.81 15.93 -2.29
N LEU A 57 1.97 16.56 -1.46
CA LEU A 57 0.93 15.87 -0.70
C LEU A 57 -0.08 15.19 -1.64
N MET A 58 -0.56 15.91 -2.66
CA MET A 58 -1.52 15.39 -3.62
C MET A 58 -0.94 14.21 -4.40
N THR A 59 0.33 14.30 -4.81
CA THR A 59 1.03 13.23 -5.52
C THR A 59 1.19 11.99 -4.64
N LEU A 60 1.61 12.16 -3.38
CA LEU A 60 1.71 11.04 -2.42
C LEU A 60 0.35 10.40 -2.15
N LEU A 61 -0.72 11.20 -1.99
CA LEU A 61 -2.08 10.69 -1.84
C LEU A 61 -2.55 9.91 -3.07
N ALA A 62 -2.23 10.39 -4.27
CA ALA A 62 -2.56 9.70 -5.52
C ALA A 62 -1.83 8.35 -5.64
N VAL A 63 -0.55 8.30 -5.27
CA VAL A 63 0.23 7.05 -5.22
C VAL A 63 -0.36 6.09 -4.19
N SER A 64 -0.66 6.56 -2.98
CA SER A 64 -1.30 5.74 -1.94
C SER A 64 -2.65 5.21 -2.40
N ALA A 65 -3.49 6.04 -3.02
CA ALA A 65 -4.79 5.62 -3.56
C ALA A 65 -4.64 4.56 -4.66
N LYS A 66 -3.62 4.69 -5.53
CA LYS A 66 -3.30 3.68 -6.54
C LYS A 66 -2.89 2.36 -5.90
N LEU A 67 -1.99 2.38 -4.91
CA LEU A 67 -1.53 1.17 -4.22
C LEU A 67 -2.69 0.45 -3.50
N VAL A 68 -3.57 1.21 -2.84
CA VAL A 68 -4.79 0.67 -2.19
C VAL A 68 -5.72 0.04 -3.23
N LEU A 69 -5.90 0.68 -4.39
CA LEU A 69 -6.73 0.14 -5.47
C LEU A 69 -6.12 -1.14 -6.06
N GLU A 70 -4.81 -1.16 -6.31
CA GLU A 70 -4.10 -2.35 -6.80
C GLU A 70 -4.20 -3.50 -5.81
N ASN A 71 -3.99 -3.24 -4.52
CA ASN A 71 -4.14 -4.24 -3.46
C ASN A 71 -5.58 -4.78 -3.43
N LEU A 72 -6.60 -3.92 -3.44
CA LEU A 72 -8.01 -4.33 -3.48
C LEU A 72 -8.31 -5.23 -4.69
N VAL A 73 -7.82 -4.85 -5.88
CA VAL A 73 -8.03 -5.63 -7.11
C VAL A 73 -7.34 -6.99 -7.02
N LEU A 74 -6.08 -7.04 -6.57
CA LEU A 74 -5.33 -8.28 -6.38
C LEU A 74 -6.02 -9.19 -5.36
N HIS A 75 -6.49 -8.64 -4.24
CA HIS A 75 -7.21 -9.38 -3.21
C HIS A 75 -8.49 -10.00 -3.79
N VAL A 76 -9.31 -9.22 -4.52
CA VAL A 76 -10.52 -9.73 -5.17
C VAL A 76 -10.21 -10.83 -6.19
N GLN A 77 -9.11 -10.69 -6.94
CA GLN A 77 -8.67 -11.72 -7.90
C GLN A 77 -8.25 -13.02 -7.20
N LEU A 78 -7.51 -12.94 -6.09
CA LEU A 78 -7.08 -14.10 -5.30
C LEU A 78 -8.29 -14.85 -4.74
N LEU A 79 -9.24 -14.14 -4.10
CA LEU A 79 -10.47 -14.73 -3.57
C LEU A 79 -11.23 -15.50 -4.66
N ARG A 80 -11.40 -14.88 -5.84
CA ARG A 80 -12.06 -15.51 -6.99
C ARG A 80 -11.32 -16.74 -7.49
N ARG A 81 -9.98 -16.71 -7.53
CA ARG A 81 -9.16 -17.83 -7.98
C ARG A 81 -9.26 -19.04 -7.04
N HIS A 82 -9.35 -18.80 -5.74
CA HIS A 82 -9.42 -19.84 -4.72
C HIS A 82 -10.86 -20.26 -4.36
N GLY A 83 -11.87 -19.67 -5.01
CA GLY A 83 -13.28 -19.94 -4.73
C GLY A 83 -13.73 -19.53 -3.33
N ILE A 84 -12.98 -18.62 -2.69
CA ILE A 84 -13.25 -18.13 -1.35
C ILE A 84 -14.24 -16.96 -1.48
N PRO A 85 -15.38 -16.98 -0.78
CA PRO A 85 -16.28 -15.83 -0.77
C PRO A 85 -15.56 -14.61 -0.20
N ALA A 86 -15.79 -13.45 -0.80
CA ALA A 86 -15.22 -12.22 -0.30
C ALA A 86 -15.79 -11.92 1.10
N GLY A 87 -14.93 -11.56 2.04
CA GLY A 87 -15.38 -11.18 3.39
C GLY A 87 -16.31 -9.96 3.35
N ASP A 88 -17.11 -9.78 4.41
CA ASP A 88 -18.21 -8.80 4.47
C ASP A 88 -17.79 -7.37 4.06
N ASN A 89 -16.56 -6.95 4.38
CA ASN A 89 -16.04 -5.63 4.01
C ASN A 89 -15.83 -5.47 2.48
N VAL A 90 -15.34 -6.50 1.81
CA VAL A 90 -15.10 -6.47 0.35
C VAL A 90 -16.44 -6.61 -0.39
N GLU A 91 -17.35 -7.46 0.09
CA GLU A 91 -18.74 -7.53 -0.39
C GLU A 91 -19.46 -6.18 -0.25
N ALA A 92 -19.34 -5.50 0.89
CA ALA A 92 -19.92 -4.18 1.13
C ALA A 92 -19.37 -3.13 0.14
N LEU A 93 -18.06 -3.13 -0.12
CA LEU A 93 -17.44 -2.25 -1.11
C LEU A 93 -17.91 -2.53 -2.53
N LEU A 94 -17.96 -3.81 -2.94
CA LEU A 94 -18.40 -4.21 -4.27
C LEU A 94 -19.91 -3.99 -4.48
N SER A 95 -20.73 -4.15 -3.44
CA SER A 95 -22.18 -3.91 -3.50
C SER A 95 -22.52 -2.44 -3.79
N ARG A 96 -21.71 -1.49 -3.30
CA ARG A 96 -21.84 -0.06 -3.64
C ARG A 96 -21.65 0.21 -5.13
N LEU A 97 -20.80 -0.55 -5.82
CA LEU A 97 -20.67 -0.48 -7.28
C LEU A 97 -21.88 -1.06 -8.00
N ARG A 98 -22.45 -2.15 -7.46
CA ARG A 98 -23.65 -2.80 -8.04
C ARG A 98 -24.90 -1.92 -7.92
N ASN A 99 -25.01 -1.13 -6.86
CA ASN A 99 -26.12 -0.20 -6.62
C ASN A 99 -25.96 1.16 -7.34
N LYS A 100 -24.85 1.36 -8.06
CA LYS A 100 -24.59 2.57 -8.87
C LYS A 100 -24.99 2.41 -10.34
N LYS A 101 -25.47 1.22 -10.72
CA LYS A 101 -26.03 0.91 -12.04
C LYS A 101 -27.53 1.10 -12.08
#